data_AF-A0A5N7B8N7-F1
#
_entry.id   AF-A0A5N7B8N7-F1
#
_cell.length_a   1.000
_cell.length_b   1.000
_cell.length_c   1.000
_cell.angle_alpha   90.00
_cell.angle_beta   90.00
_cell.angle_gamma   90.00
#
_symmetry.space_group_name_H-M   'P 1'
#
loop_
_entity.id
_entity.type
_entity.pdbx_description
1 polymer ?
#
loop_
_entity_poly.entity_id
_entity_poly.type
_entity_poly.pdbx_seq_one_letter_code
_entity_poly.pdbx_strand_id
1 'polypeptide(L)'
;MHLWSLLTLTGAIWSARTEASSASLTGSAQQHYGKVVNHDDPDPLWEKYGLNRSEEFKYFHEPGNDDILGHYDSRFFTEPVGDDERPQTMTYMVRAYLDFFEENGLETWIAHGTLLGWWWNGKIMPWDWDMDTQVPDTTLHQLADRYNQTVVRYSAKRADVQRTYLLDINPWARQRENGMGLNIIDARWIDMETGLYIDITGVSKINPEKPNLWLDKHEHKYRTEDIYPLRKTTFEGVAAKVPFDYDAILIEEYGKDALTSTHFHNHTWVPESEEWIPDDQVADAIDDEKQYE
;
A
#
# COMPACT_ATOMS: atom_id res chain seq x y z
N MET A 1 7.88 -44.91 14.70
CA MET A 1 7.08 -43.81 15.29
C MET A 1 7.76 -42.51 14.93
N HIS A 2 7.39 -41.91 13.80
CA HIS A 2 7.79 -40.54 13.45
C HIS A 2 6.55 -39.89 12.86
N LEU A 3 5.95 -38.96 13.63
CA LEU A 3 4.89 -38.10 13.15
C LEU A 3 5.49 -36.74 12.82
N TRP A 4 5.21 -36.29 11.61
CA TRP A 4 5.31 -34.92 11.16
C TRP A 4 4.34 -34.02 11.95
N SER A 5 4.75 -32.78 12.19
CA SER A 5 3.82 -31.68 12.46
C SER A 5 4.16 -30.52 11.53
N LEU A 6 3.35 -30.37 10.48
CA LEU A 6 3.18 -29.10 9.77
C LEU A 6 2.47 -28.13 10.71
N LEU A 7 3.00 -26.91 10.86
CA LEU A 7 2.23 -25.77 11.36
C LEU A 7 1.65 -25.03 10.17
N THR A 8 0.41 -25.36 9.84
CA THR A 8 -0.48 -24.54 9.02
C THR A 8 -1.01 -23.39 9.89
N LEU A 9 -0.65 -22.14 9.58
CA LEU A 9 -1.35 -20.99 10.13
C LEU A 9 -2.68 -20.83 9.40
N THR A 10 -3.75 -21.38 9.97
CA THR A 10 -5.12 -21.06 9.57
C THR A 10 -5.52 -19.74 10.21
N GLY A 11 -5.84 -18.73 9.40
CA GLY A 11 -6.47 -17.49 9.86
C GLY A 11 -7.75 -17.79 10.63
N ALA A 12 -7.77 -17.41 11.91
CA ALA A 12 -8.90 -17.65 12.80
C ALA A 12 -10.03 -16.65 12.51
N ILE A 13 -11.07 -17.11 11.82
CA ILE A 13 -12.36 -16.43 11.73
C ILE A 13 -13.04 -16.55 13.09
N TRP A 14 -13.10 -15.46 13.86
CA TRP A 14 -13.93 -15.41 15.06
C TRP A 14 -15.41 -15.27 14.67
N SER A 15 -16.18 -16.35 14.79
CA SER A 15 -17.64 -16.31 14.76
C SER A 15 -18.18 -16.36 16.19
N ALA A 16 -18.58 -15.21 16.72
CA ALA A 16 -19.29 -15.15 17.99
C ALA A 16 -20.73 -15.64 17.81
N ARG A 17 -21.08 -16.77 18.45
CA ARG A 17 -22.47 -17.17 18.67
C ARG A 17 -23.02 -16.39 19.86
N THR A 18 -24.03 -15.56 19.64
CA THR A 18 -24.85 -14.98 20.71
C THR A 18 -26.12 -15.80 20.89
N GLU A 19 -26.30 -16.33 22.11
CA GLU A 19 -27.56 -16.94 22.57
C GLU A 19 -28.67 -15.88 22.67
N ALA A 20 -29.87 -16.24 22.23
CA ALA A 20 -31.03 -15.37 22.26
C ALA A 20 -31.60 -15.28 23.68
N SER A 21 -31.58 -14.07 24.25
CA SER A 21 -32.36 -13.70 25.44
C SER A 21 -33.69 -13.09 25.01
N SER A 22 -34.80 -13.69 25.44
CA SER A 22 -36.15 -13.15 25.23
C SER A 22 -36.47 -12.09 26.28
N ALA A 23 -36.29 -10.82 25.94
CA ALA A 23 -36.82 -9.70 26.71
C ALA A 23 -37.62 -8.77 25.78
N SER A 24 -38.91 -8.63 26.06
CA SER A 24 -39.84 -7.76 25.37
C SER A 24 -39.62 -6.31 25.78
N LEU A 25 -39.20 -5.47 24.83
CA LEU A 25 -39.17 -4.01 24.99
C LEU A 25 -39.85 -3.35 23.79
N THR A 26 -41.00 -2.75 24.07
CA THR A 26 -41.74 -1.84 23.21
C THR A 26 -40.95 -0.55 23.02
N GLY A 27 -40.41 -0.33 21.81
CA GLY A 27 -39.79 0.92 21.38
C GLY A 27 -39.93 1.05 19.87
N SER A 28 -40.34 2.22 19.38
CA SER A 28 -40.69 2.45 17.97
C SER A 28 -39.51 2.16 17.04
N ALA A 29 -39.62 1.09 16.24
CA ALA A 29 -38.66 0.77 15.20
C ALA A 29 -38.81 1.76 14.04
N GLN A 30 -37.92 2.75 13.98
CA GLN A 30 -37.68 3.50 12.77
C GLN A 30 -36.83 2.60 11.87
N GLN A 31 -37.52 1.82 11.03
CA GLN A 31 -36.89 0.90 10.09
C GLN A 31 -36.15 1.70 9.02
N HIS A 32 -34.83 1.80 9.15
CA HIS A 32 -33.95 2.15 8.04
C HIS A 32 -33.91 0.96 7.08
N TYR A 33 -34.94 0.82 6.24
CA TYR A 33 -34.81 0.06 5.01
C TYR A 33 -33.79 0.78 4.13
N GLY A 34 -32.85 0.02 3.58
CA GLY A 34 -31.88 0.52 2.60
C GLY A 34 -32.58 1.36 1.53
N LYS A 35 -31.95 2.46 1.15
CA LYS A 35 -32.46 3.37 0.12
C LYS A 35 -32.67 2.52 -1.15
N VAL A 36 -33.92 2.45 -1.64
CA VAL A 36 -34.21 1.83 -2.95
C VAL A 36 -33.37 2.58 -3.97
N VAL A 37 -32.40 1.89 -4.59
CA VAL A 37 -31.63 2.46 -5.68
C VAL A 37 -32.60 2.64 -6.85
N ASN A 38 -32.93 3.89 -7.14
CA ASN A 38 -33.72 4.21 -8.32
C ASN A 38 -32.80 4.07 -9.54
N HIS A 39 -33.05 3.07 -10.39
CA HIS A 39 -32.26 2.86 -11.61
C HIS A 39 -32.38 4.01 -12.62
N ASP A 40 -33.37 4.90 -12.44
CA ASP A 40 -33.56 6.09 -13.26
C ASP A 40 -32.80 7.33 -12.73
N ASP A 41 -32.16 7.24 -11.55
CA ASP A 41 -31.30 8.33 -11.08
C ASP A 41 -30.00 8.34 -11.93
N PRO A 42 -29.58 9.49 -12.45
CA PRO A 42 -28.38 9.58 -13.28
C PRO A 42 -27.13 9.16 -12.49
N ASP A 43 -26.44 8.11 -12.94
CA ASP A 43 -25.15 7.68 -12.37
C ASP A 43 -24.03 8.57 -12.96
N PRO A 44 -23.41 9.45 -12.16
CA PRO A 44 -22.35 10.31 -12.66
C PRO A 44 -21.15 9.55 -13.21
N LEU A 45 -20.92 8.30 -12.79
CA LEU A 45 -19.86 7.44 -13.34
C LEU A 45 -20.18 7.04 -14.79
N TRP A 46 -21.42 6.68 -15.06
CA TRP A 46 -21.87 6.36 -16.41
C TRP A 46 -21.92 7.60 -17.30
N GLU A 47 -22.58 8.66 -16.86
CA GLU A 47 -22.80 9.85 -17.70
C GLU A 47 -21.51 10.56 -18.07
N LYS A 48 -20.54 10.60 -17.14
CA LYS A 48 -19.29 11.33 -17.34
C LYS A 48 -18.17 10.46 -17.90
N TYR A 49 -18.11 9.19 -17.53
CA TYR A 49 -16.96 8.32 -17.82
C TYR A 49 -17.34 7.01 -18.53
N GLY A 50 -18.63 6.75 -18.77
CA GLY A 50 -19.08 5.51 -19.40
C GLY A 50 -18.89 4.26 -18.52
N LEU A 51 -18.74 4.43 -17.20
CA LEU A 51 -18.53 3.33 -16.26
C LEU A 51 -19.86 2.86 -15.67
N ASN A 52 -20.27 1.65 -16.03
CA ASN A 52 -21.48 1.03 -15.50
C ASN A 52 -21.14 0.15 -14.29
N ARG A 53 -21.53 0.58 -13.08
CA ARG A 53 -21.25 -0.15 -11.83
C ARG A 53 -21.65 -1.64 -11.84
N SER A 54 -22.69 -2.00 -12.60
CA SER A 54 -23.14 -3.41 -12.71
C SER A 54 -22.26 -4.27 -13.63
N GLU A 55 -21.37 -3.65 -14.39
CA GLU A 55 -20.40 -4.28 -15.29
C GLU A 55 -18.96 -4.03 -14.78
N GLU A 56 -18.79 -3.86 -13.46
CA GLU A 56 -17.47 -3.72 -12.84
C GLU A 56 -16.59 -4.95 -13.12
N PHE A 57 -15.34 -4.70 -13.50
CA PHE A 57 -14.33 -5.72 -13.77
C PHE A 57 -13.05 -5.39 -13.02
N LYS A 58 -12.29 -6.41 -12.61
CA LYS A 58 -10.95 -6.24 -12.02
C LYS A 58 -10.03 -5.67 -13.10
N TYR A 59 -9.43 -4.51 -12.87
CA TYR A 59 -8.60 -3.82 -13.86
C TYR A 59 -7.14 -4.31 -13.87
N PHE A 60 -6.51 -4.33 -12.69
CA PHE A 60 -5.13 -4.80 -12.55
C PHE A 60 -5.10 -6.30 -12.32
N HIS A 61 -4.08 -6.98 -12.83
CA HIS A 61 -3.95 -8.43 -12.73
C HIS A 61 -2.53 -8.84 -12.37
N GLU A 62 -2.42 -9.69 -11.36
CA GLU A 62 -1.18 -10.26 -10.86
C GLU A 62 -0.98 -11.69 -11.44
N PRO A 63 0.26 -12.11 -11.74
CA PRO A 63 0.55 -13.45 -12.25
C PRO A 63 0.30 -14.55 -11.21
N GLY A 64 0.22 -14.19 -9.93
CA GLY A 64 -0.11 -15.06 -8.82
C GLY A 64 -0.65 -14.26 -7.63
N ASN A 65 -0.87 -14.95 -6.51
CA ASN A 65 -1.47 -14.36 -5.31
C ASN A 65 -0.69 -14.73 -4.03
N ASP A 66 0.57 -15.14 -4.18
CA ASP A 66 1.51 -15.31 -3.07
C ASP A 66 2.31 -14.02 -2.83
N ASP A 67 3.10 -14.00 -1.75
CA ASP A 67 3.88 -12.83 -1.30
C ASP A 67 4.98 -12.38 -2.28
N ILE A 68 5.15 -13.07 -3.41
CA ILE A 68 6.11 -12.70 -4.46
C ILE A 68 5.34 -12.29 -5.71
N LEU A 69 4.56 -13.22 -6.27
CA LEU A 69 3.84 -13.05 -7.53
C LEU A 69 2.67 -12.06 -7.42
N GLY A 70 2.19 -11.79 -6.20
CA GLY A 70 1.15 -10.80 -5.92
C GLY A 70 1.60 -9.36 -6.11
N HIS A 71 2.90 -9.09 -6.31
CA HIS A 71 3.47 -7.74 -6.42
C HIS A 71 4.00 -7.42 -7.84
N TYR A 72 3.46 -8.12 -8.85
CA TYR A 72 3.82 -7.93 -10.25
C TYR A 72 2.61 -7.68 -11.14
N ASP A 73 2.73 -6.78 -12.13
CA ASP A 73 1.74 -6.58 -13.17
C ASP A 73 1.92 -7.62 -14.28
N SER A 74 0.88 -8.41 -14.54
CA SER A 74 0.91 -9.54 -15.49
C SER A 74 1.26 -9.14 -16.93
N ARG A 75 1.13 -7.86 -17.31
CA ARG A 75 1.44 -7.39 -18.67
C ARG A 75 2.95 -7.30 -18.91
N PHE A 76 3.73 -7.09 -17.84
CA PHE A 76 5.18 -6.87 -17.90
C PHE A 76 5.98 -7.97 -17.19
N PHE A 77 5.34 -8.76 -16.32
CA PHE A 77 5.97 -9.86 -15.63
C PHE A 77 6.55 -10.92 -16.59
N THR A 78 7.78 -11.33 -16.33
CA THR A 78 8.46 -12.45 -17.00
C THR A 78 8.84 -13.53 -15.99
N GLU A 79 9.64 -13.16 -15.00
CA GLU A 79 10.09 -13.98 -13.88
C GLU A 79 10.35 -13.09 -12.65
N PRO A 80 10.32 -13.63 -11.42
CA PRO A 80 10.60 -12.84 -10.23
C PRO A 80 12.03 -12.28 -10.27
N VAL A 81 12.17 -10.99 -9.93
CA VAL A 81 13.47 -10.35 -9.73
C VAL A 81 14.20 -11.04 -8.59
N GLY A 82 15.47 -11.41 -8.82
CA GLY A 82 16.29 -12.09 -7.81
C GLY A 82 16.58 -11.21 -6.59
N ASP A 83 16.83 -11.85 -5.45
CA ASP A 83 17.02 -11.15 -4.16
C ASP A 83 18.17 -10.14 -4.16
N ASP A 84 19.22 -10.38 -4.95
CA ASP A 84 20.37 -9.46 -5.07
C ASP A 84 20.03 -8.19 -5.88
N GLU A 85 19.13 -8.30 -6.87
CA GLU A 85 18.78 -7.22 -7.80
C GLU A 85 17.55 -6.42 -7.34
N ARG A 86 16.66 -7.08 -6.59
CA ARG A 86 15.38 -6.54 -6.15
C ARG A 86 15.51 -5.26 -5.33
N PRO A 87 16.37 -5.16 -4.29
CA PRO A 87 16.50 -3.93 -3.50
C PRO A 87 16.84 -2.72 -4.38
N GLN A 88 17.82 -2.86 -5.28
CA GLN A 88 18.21 -1.76 -6.15
C GLN A 88 17.11 -1.39 -7.15
N THR A 89 16.40 -2.37 -7.69
CA THR A 89 15.28 -2.15 -8.61
C THR A 89 14.14 -1.37 -7.92
N MET A 90 13.76 -1.78 -6.71
CA MET A 90 12.74 -1.07 -5.91
C MET A 90 13.21 0.33 -5.49
N THR A 91 14.47 0.50 -5.09
CA THR A 91 15.05 1.84 -4.81
C THR A 91 14.95 2.76 -6.02
N TYR A 92 15.24 2.29 -7.24
CA TYR A 92 15.08 3.12 -8.44
C TYR A 92 13.62 3.45 -8.73
N MET A 93 12.72 2.48 -8.52
CA MET A 93 11.29 2.66 -8.73
C MET A 93 10.70 3.72 -7.79
N VAL A 94 10.96 3.64 -6.48
CA VAL A 94 10.42 4.63 -5.53
C VAL A 94 11.03 6.01 -5.74
N ARG A 95 12.32 6.10 -6.09
CA ARG A 95 12.97 7.37 -6.41
C ARG A 95 12.31 8.04 -7.62
N ALA A 96 12.12 7.29 -8.70
CA ALA A 96 11.47 7.80 -9.90
C ALA A 96 10.03 8.26 -9.62
N TYR A 97 9.29 7.49 -8.82
CA TYR A 97 7.93 7.85 -8.38
C TYR A 97 7.91 9.17 -7.58
N LEU A 98 8.73 9.27 -6.52
CA LEU A 98 8.76 10.45 -5.66
C LEU A 98 9.23 11.69 -6.40
N ASP A 99 10.27 11.56 -7.23
CA ASP A 99 10.78 12.64 -8.08
C ASP A 99 9.70 13.10 -9.07
N PHE A 100 8.98 12.18 -9.72
CA PHE A 100 7.88 12.54 -10.64
C PHE A 100 6.78 13.33 -9.95
N PHE A 101 6.36 12.92 -8.74
CA PHE A 101 5.31 13.64 -8.01
C PHE A 101 5.77 15.03 -7.57
N GLU A 102 7.00 15.16 -7.05
CA GLU A 102 7.55 16.45 -6.65
C GLU A 102 7.74 17.39 -7.85
N GLU A 103 8.31 16.91 -8.96
CA GLU A 103 8.55 17.71 -10.17
C GLU A 103 7.26 18.22 -10.82
N ASN A 104 6.16 17.47 -10.71
CA ASN A 104 4.86 17.84 -11.25
C ASN A 104 3.96 18.57 -10.23
N GLY A 105 4.46 18.84 -9.02
CA GLY A 105 3.70 19.51 -7.95
C GLY A 105 2.47 18.72 -7.49
N LEU A 106 2.56 17.39 -7.51
CA LEU A 106 1.51 16.47 -7.12
C LEU A 106 1.69 16.04 -5.66
N GLU A 107 0.59 15.93 -4.92
CA GLU A 107 0.64 15.50 -3.52
C GLU A 107 0.54 13.98 -3.39
N THR A 108 1.52 13.38 -2.72
CA THR A 108 1.55 11.97 -2.31
C THR A 108 2.31 11.83 -0.99
N TRP A 109 2.11 10.74 -0.28
CA TRP A 109 2.93 10.28 0.83
C TRP A 109 3.09 8.76 0.79
N ILE A 110 4.17 8.27 1.40
CA ILE A 110 4.37 6.83 1.62
C ILE A 110 3.45 6.33 2.74
N ALA A 111 2.92 5.12 2.60
CA ALA A 111 1.92 4.54 3.50
C ALA A 111 2.27 3.08 3.85
N HIS A 112 1.50 2.48 4.76
CA HIS A 112 1.53 1.04 5.06
C HIS A 112 2.97 0.52 5.32
N GLY A 113 3.37 -0.58 4.68
CA GLY A 113 4.69 -1.19 4.87
C GLY A 113 5.85 -0.28 4.48
N THR A 114 5.64 0.56 3.45
CA THR A 114 6.65 1.56 3.02
C THR A 114 6.86 2.64 4.08
N LEU A 115 5.79 3.09 4.75
CA LEU A 115 5.90 4.01 5.89
C LEU A 115 6.60 3.35 7.09
N LEU A 116 6.38 2.05 7.31
CA LEU A 116 7.06 1.31 8.36
C LEU A 116 8.57 1.18 8.09
N GLY A 117 8.97 0.88 6.85
CA GLY A 117 10.39 0.91 6.45
C GLY A 117 11.02 2.30 6.66
N TRP A 118 10.27 3.35 6.33
CA TRP A 118 10.72 4.72 6.60
C TRP A 118 10.95 5.00 8.09
N TRP A 119 10.08 4.49 8.97
CA TRP A 119 10.22 4.68 10.42
C TRP A 119 11.54 4.14 10.97
N TRP A 120 12.04 3.02 10.44
CA TRP A 120 13.27 2.40 10.93
C TRP A 120 14.54 3.14 10.48
N ASN A 121 14.74 3.32 9.18
CA ASN A 121 15.94 3.98 8.65
C ASN A 121 15.71 4.77 7.36
N GLY A 122 14.45 5.06 7.00
CA GLY A 122 14.17 5.76 5.75
C GLY A 122 14.39 4.90 4.51
N LYS A 123 14.34 3.56 4.62
CA LYS A 123 14.58 2.62 3.51
C LYS A 123 13.48 1.59 3.37
N ILE A 124 13.47 0.92 2.23
CA ILE A 124 12.64 -0.27 1.99
C ILE A 124 13.13 -1.39 2.91
N MET A 125 12.20 -2.12 3.54
CA MET A 125 12.56 -3.25 4.39
C MET A 125 13.07 -4.42 3.53
N PRO A 126 14.12 -5.16 3.93
CA PRO A 126 14.76 -6.18 3.08
C PRO A 126 13.82 -7.30 2.58
N TRP A 127 12.83 -7.66 3.38
CA TRP A 127 11.86 -8.72 3.08
C TRP A 127 10.61 -8.21 2.35
N ASP A 128 10.43 -6.90 2.23
CA ASP A 128 9.21 -6.31 1.68
C ASP A 128 9.24 -6.37 0.15
N TRP A 129 8.18 -6.92 -0.44
CA TRP A 129 7.99 -6.99 -1.89
C TRP A 129 7.05 -5.90 -2.39
N ASP A 130 6.34 -5.26 -1.46
CA ASP A 130 5.34 -4.25 -1.77
C ASP A 130 5.90 -2.85 -1.58
N MET A 131 5.30 -1.89 -2.30
CA MET A 131 5.46 -0.49 -1.99
C MET A 131 4.14 0.23 -2.14
N ASP A 132 3.74 0.89 -1.07
CA ASP A 132 2.44 1.51 -0.93
C ASP A 132 2.56 3.02 -0.77
N THR A 133 1.75 3.71 -1.54
CA THR A 133 1.63 5.16 -1.46
C THR A 133 0.17 5.57 -1.47
N GLN A 134 -0.07 6.74 -0.91
CA GLN A 134 -1.40 7.32 -0.90
C GLN A 134 -1.38 8.73 -1.50
N VAL A 135 -2.54 9.12 -2.02
CA VAL A 135 -2.81 10.44 -2.59
C VAL A 135 -4.20 10.90 -2.16
N PRO A 136 -4.46 12.21 -2.04
CA PRO A 136 -5.84 12.67 -1.91
C PRO A 136 -6.59 12.43 -3.23
N ASP A 137 -7.90 12.24 -3.15
CA ASP A 137 -8.78 12.06 -4.31
C ASP A 137 -8.63 13.16 -5.37
N THR A 138 -8.36 14.39 -4.96
CA THR A 138 -8.05 15.50 -5.85
C THR A 138 -6.80 15.25 -6.71
N THR A 139 -5.71 14.75 -6.12
CA THR A 139 -4.51 14.35 -6.89
C THR A 139 -4.82 13.14 -7.76
N LEU A 140 -5.50 12.11 -7.24
CA LEU A 140 -5.86 10.92 -8.02
C LEU A 140 -6.66 11.29 -9.28
N HIS A 141 -7.61 12.21 -9.14
CA HIS A 141 -8.38 12.76 -10.23
C HIS A 141 -7.52 13.53 -11.25
N GLN A 142 -6.54 14.30 -10.78
CA GLN A 142 -5.57 14.97 -11.64
C GLN A 142 -4.69 13.98 -12.41
N LEU A 143 -4.26 12.89 -11.76
CA LEU A 143 -3.54 11.79 -12.42
C LEU A 143 -4.38 11.18 -13.54
N ALA A 144 -5.64 10.82 -13.25
CA ALA A 144 -6.56 10.25 -14.22
C ALA A 144 -6.76 11.15 -15.46
N ASP A 145 -6.92 12.47 -15.25
CA ASP A 145 -7.25 13.40 -16.34
C ASP A 145 -6.06 13.81 -17.20
N ARG A 146 -4.84 13.79 -16.64
CA ARG A 146 -3.67 14.42 -17.29
C ARG A 146 -2.48 13.49 -17.50
N TYR A 147 -2.36 12.45 -16.68
CA TYR A 147 -1.17 11.62 -16.61
C TYR A 147 -1.44 10.13 -16.84
N ASN A 148 -2.70 9.70 -16.97
CA ASN A 148 -3.00 8.29 -17.21
C ASN A 148 -2.28 7.79 -18.48
N GLN A 149 -1.66 6.61 -18.38
CA GLN A 149 -0.84 5.98 -19.42
C GLN A 149 0.43 6.78 -19.78
N THR A 150 0.94 7.60 -18.86
CA THR A 150 2.22 8.30 -19.05
C THR A 150 3.37 7.31 -18.84
N VAL A 151 4.30 7.31 -19.79
CA VAL A 151 5.55 6.56 -19.69
C VAL A 151 6.66 7.51 -19.24
N VAL A 152 7.28 7.23 -18.10
CA VAL A 152 8.34 8.03 -17.49
C VAL A 152 9.67 7.31 -17.60
N ARG A 153 10.69 8.03 -18.04
CA ARG A 153 12.07 7.52 -18.10
C ARG A 153 12.86 8.04 -16.93
N TYR A 154 13.54 7.15 -16.24
CA TYR A 154 14.39 7.46 -15.10
C TYR A 154 15.83 7.08 -15.38
N SER A 155 16.74 8.00 -15.12
CA SER A 155 18.18 7.80 -15.24
C SER A 155 18.83 7.93 -13.87
N ALA A 156 19.41 6.84 -13.36
CA ALA A 156 20.13 6.90 -12.09
C ALA A 156 21.39 7.76 -12.24
N LYS A 157 21.59 8.77 -11.37
CA LYS A 157 22.73 9.71 -11.48
C LYS A 157 24.11 9.07 -11.40
N ARG A 158 24.22 7.88 -10.80
CA ARG A 158 25.49 7.20 -10.48
C ARG A 158 25.66 5.83 -11.16
N ALA A 159 24.65 5.38 -11.88
CA ALA A 159 24.68 4.12 -12.61
C ALA A 159 24.21 4.40 -14.03
N ASP A 160 24.84 3.81 -15.05
CA ASP A 160 24.35 3.89 -16.43
C ASP A 160 23.11 2.99 -16.63
N VAL A 161 22.14 3.17 -15.72
CA VAL A 161 20.91 2.40 -15.63
C VAL A 161 19.77 3.33 -16.04
N GLN A 162 19.02 2.87 -17.03
CA GLN A 162 17.81 3.51 -17.51
C GLN A 162 16.65 2.59 -17.18
N ARG A 163 15.65 3.13 -16.47
CA ARG A 163 14.39 2.42 -16.21
C ARG A 163 13.24 3.17 -16.86
N THR A 164 12.20 2.43 -17.22
CA THR A 164 11.00 2.98 -17.81
C THR A 164 9.80 2.52 -17.00
N TYR A 165 9.00 3.49 -16.54
CA TYR A 165 7.85 3.25 -15.69
C TYR A 165 6.57 3.69 -16.39
N LEU A 166 5.50 2.93 -16.23
CA LEU A 166 4.15 3.28 -16.66
C LEU A 166 3.34 3.75 -15.45
N LEU A 167 2.82 4.98 -15.50
CA LEU A 167 1.77 5.43 -14.60
C LEU A 167 0.41 5.03 -15.19
N ASP A 168 -0.24 4.04 -14.59
CA ASP A 168 -1.51 3.49 -15.04
C ASP A 168 -2.60 3.75 -14.00
N ILE A 169 -3.67 4.44 -14.41
CA ILE A 169 -4.78 4.80 -13.54
C ILE A 169 -5.97 3.91 -13.87
N ASN A 170 -6.46 3.20 -12.85
CA ASN A 170 -7.65 2.37 -12.95
C ASN A 170 -8.86 3.25 -13.33
N PRO A 171 -9.63 2.92 -14.36
CA PRO A 171 -10.86 3.65 -14.70
C PRO A 171 -11.81 3.77 -13.49
N TRP A 172 -11.84 2.74 -12.63
CA TRP A 172 -12.65 2.70 -11.41
C TRP A 172 -12.10 3.57 -10.27
N ALA A 173 -11.00 4.31 -10.45
CA ALA A 173 -10.47 5.27 -9.48
C ALA A 173 -11.46 6.41 -9.15
N ARG A 174 -12.38 6.72 -10.07
CA ARG A 174 -13.44 7.73 -9.87
C ARG A 174 -14.56 7.25 -8.94
N GLN A 175 -14.72 5.94 -8.80
CA GLN A 175 -15.61 5.34 -7.83
C GLN A 175 -14.86 5.28 -6.49
N ARG A 176 -15.25 6.06 -5.49
CA ARG A 176 -14.56 6.07 -4.18
C ARG A 176 -15.11 5.05 -3.18
N GLU A 177 -16.28 4.49 -3.46
CA GLU A 177 -16.84 3.36 -2.70
C GLU A 177 -16.20 2.04 -3.15
N ASN A 178 -16.15 1.03 -2.26
CA ASN A 178 -15.52 -0.27 -2.54
C ASN A 178 -16.20 -1.07 -3.68
N GLY A 179 -17.45 -0.75 -4.05
CA GLY A 179 -18.13 -1.40 -5.18
C GLY A 179 -18.28 -2.90 -5.01
N MET A 180 -17.91 -3.66 -6.04
CA MET A 180 -17.82 -5.12 -6.02
C MET A 180 -16.53 -5.65 -5.37
N GLY A 181 -15.64 -4.78 -4.87
CA GLY A 181 -14.38 -5.16 -4.25
C GLY A 181 -13.30 -5.62 -5.23
N LEU A 182 -13.46 -5.34 -6.53
CA LEU A 182 -12.54 -5.77 -7.58
C LEU A 182 -11.42 -4.76 -7.85
N ASN A 183 -11.60 -3.51 -7.43
CA ASN A 183 -10.75 -2.37 -7.81
C ASN A 183 -10.36 -1.54 -6.59
N ILE A 184 -9.76 -2.21 -5.61
CA ILE A 184 -9.38 -1.56 -4.36
C ILE A 184 -8.19 -0.61 -4.58
N ILE A 185 -7.24 -1.02 -5.42
CA ILE A 185 -6.13 -0.17 -5.87
C ILE A 185 -6.58 0.74 -7.02
N ASP A 186 -6.24 2.02 -6.91
CA ASP A 186 -6.69 3.08 -7.82
C ASP A 186 -5.73 3.36 -8.96
N ALA A 187 -4.44 3.18 -8.74
CA ALA A 187 -3.41 3.39 -9.74
C ALA A 187 -2.14 2.61 -9.41
N ARG A 188 -1.31 2.38 -10.42
CA ARG A 188 0.00 1.76 -10.28
C ARG A 188 1.08 2.56 -10.98
N TRP A 189 2.25 2.59 -10.37
CA TRP A 189 3.50 2.98 -11.02
C TRP A 189 4.30 1.72 -11.30
N ILE A 190 4.35 1.30 -12.56
CA ILE A 190 4.78 -0.05 -12.95
C ILE A 190 6.14 0.01 -13.64
N ASP A 191 7.11 -0.75 -13.18
CA ASP A 191 8.35 -1.03 -13.92
C ASP A 191 8.03 -1.89 -15.15
N MET A 192 8.21 -1.31 -16.34
CA MET A 192 7.86 -1.98 -17.59
C MET A 192 8.84 -3.09 -17.99
N GLU A 193 9.98 -3.21 -17.30
CA GLU A 193 10.98 -4.25 -17.56
C GLU A 193 10.75 -5.51 -16.72
N THR A 194 10.33 -5.34 -15.47
CA THR A 194 10.19 -6.45 -14.51
C THR A 194 8.73 -6.76 -14.16
N GLY A 195 7.85 -5.77 -14.25
CA GLY A 195 6.46 -5.82 -13.79
C GLY A 195 6.26 -5.47 -12.32
N LEU A 196 7.32 -5.24 -11.54
CA LEU A 196 7.17 -4.69 -10.17
C LEU A 196 6.44 -3.36 -10.21
N TYR A 197 5.69 -3.03 -9.17
CA TYR A 197 4.95 -1.77 -9.11
C TYR A 197 4.92 -1.14 -7.72
N ILE A 198 4.47 0.11 -7.68
CA ILE A 198 3.98 0.79 -6.49
C ILE A 198 2.47 0.89 -6.60
N ASP A 199 1.77 0.47 -5.56
CA ASP A 199 0.34 0.71 -5.44
C ASP A 199 0.08 2.15 -4.97
N ILE A 200 -0.83 2.82 -5.66
CA ILE A 200 -1.23 4.20 -5.39
C ILE A 200 -2.71 4.18 -5.00
N THR A 201 -2.97 4.43 -3.72
CA THR A 201 -4.32 4.38 -3.14
C THR A 201 -4.86 5.77 -2.88
N GLY A 202 -6.06 6.06 -3.38
CA GLY A 202 -6.75 7.32 -3.12
C GLY A 202 -7.42 7.34 -1.75
N VAL A 203 -7.25 8.42 -0.99
CA VAL A 203 -8.07 8.69 0.20
C VAL A 203 -9.08 9.80 -0.08
N SER A 204 -10.31 9.65 0.40
CA SER A 204 -11.43 10.55 0.09
C SER A 204 -12.31 10.82 1.29
N LYS A 205 -12.93 12.01 1.32
CA LYS A 205 -13.98 12.35 2.28
C LYS A 205 -15.35 11.94 1.73
N ILE A 206 -15.72 10.68 1.93
CA ILE A 206 -16.93 10.10 1.30
C ILE A 206 -18.21 10.48 2.07
N ASN A 207 -18.13 10.65 3.40
CA ASN A 207 -19.29 10.95 4.24
C ASN A 207 -19.40 12.46 4.55
N PRO A 208 -20.42 13.17 4.02
CA PRO A 208 -20.62 14.59 4.28
C PRO A 208 -20.88 14.94 5.76
N GLU A 209 -21.44 14.02 6.54
CA GLU A 209 -21.68 14.20 7.98
C GLU A 209 -20.40 14.06 8.81
N LYS A 210 -19.34 13.47 8.23
CA LYS A 210 -18.02 13.30 8.85
C LYS A 210 -16.95 13.96 7.98
N PRO A 211 -16.95 15.30 7.85
CA PRO A 211 -16.08 16.02 6.91
C PRO A 211 -14.58 15.95 7.25
N ASN A 212 -14.23 15.42 8.42
CA ASN A 212 -12.85 15.23 8.84
C ASN A 212 -12.35 13.80 8.64
N LEU A 213 -13.23 12.85 8.29
CA LEU A 213 -12.90 11.45 8.08
C LEU A 213 -12.58 11.19 6.61
N TRP A 214 -11.38 10.68 6.38
CA TRP A 214 -10.91 10.18 5.10
C TRP A 214 -10.98 8.66 5.10
N LEU A 215 -11.36 8.09 3.96
CA LEU A 215 -11.34 6.65 3.74
C LEU A 215 -10.70 6.33 2.39
N ASP A 216 -10.01 5.21 2.33
CA ASP A 216 -9.74 4.52 1.07
C ASP A 216 -10.79 3.44 0.80
N LYS A 217 -10.59 2.66 -0.26
CA LYS A 217 -11.48 1.56 -0.64
C LYS A 217 -11.29 0.29 0.20
N HIS A 218 -10.16 0.17 0.91
CA HIS A 218 -9.90 -0.87 1.91
C HIS A 218 -10.57 -0.58 3.27
N GLU A 219 -11.24 0.58 3.39
CA GLU A 219 -11.87 1.08 4.61
C GLU A 219 -10.88 1.48 5.72
N HIS A 220 -9.60 1.74 5.38
CA HIS A 220 -8.70 2.44 6.28
C HIS A 220 -9.26 3.83 6.56
N LYS A 221 -9.14 4.28 7.81
CA LYS A 221 -9.78 5.50 8.30
C LYS A 221 -8.73 6.43 8.86
N TYR A 222 -8.76 7.67 8.40
CA TYR A 222 -7.87 8.71 8.90
C TYR A 222 -8.69 9.95 9.22
N ARG A 223 -8.38 10.61 10.33
CA ARG A 223 -8.80 11.99 10.54
C ARG A 223 -7.88 12.91 9.75
N THR A 224 -8.39 14.08 9.39
CA THR A 224 -7.61 15.10 8.69
C THR A 224 -6.33 15.47 9.45
N GLU A 225 -6.38 15.49 10.78
CA GLU A 225 -5.24 15.78 11.66
C GLU A 225 -4.21 14.64 11.73
N ASP A 226 -4.59 13.40 11.40
CA ASP A 226 -3.66 12.28 11.35
C ASP A 226 -2.77 12.40 10.09
N ILE A 227 -3.31 12.93 8.98
CA ILE A 227 -2.60 13.11 7.71
C ILE A 227 -1.91 14.47 7.63
N TYR A 228 -2.61 15.55 7.94
CA TYR A 228 -2.16 16.91 7.62
C TYR A 228 -1.77 17.74 8.86
N PRO A 229 -0.76 18.62 8.73
CA PRO A 229 0.09 18.82 7.55
C PRO A 229 1.06 17.65 7.34
N LEU A 230 1.25 17.23 6.08
CA LEU A 230 2.25 16.23 5.74
C LEU A 230 3.64 16.68 6.19
N ARG A 231 4.42 15.77 6.77
CA ARG A 231 5.80 16.03 7.19
C ARG A 231 6.73 15.76 6.01
N LYS A 232 7.60 16.72 5.70
CA LYS A 232 8.67 16.55 4.72
C LYS A 232 9.80 15.72 5.32
N THR A 233 10.30 14.76 4.57
CA THR A 233 11.33 13.83 5.01
C THR A 233 12.15 13.33 3.81
N THR A 234 12.97 12.31 4.02
CA THR A 234 13.63 11.56 2.95
C THR A 234 13.31 10.08 3.04
N PHE A 235 13.16 9.43 1.88
CA PHE A 235 13.02 7.99 1.76
C PHE A 235 13.91 7.53 0.61
N GLU A 236 14.69 6.47 0.81
CA GLU A 236 15.68 5.99 -0.15
C GLU A 236 16.59 7.12 -0.68
N GLY A 237 16.88 8.13 0.14
CA GLY A 237 17.75 9.26 -0.21
C GLY A 237 17.17 10.33 -1.15
N VAL A 238 15.87 10.29 -1.47
CA VAL A 238 15.16 11.39 -2.16
C VAL A 238 14.11 12.02 -1.26
N ALA A 239 13.57 13.19 -1.67
CA ALA A 239 12.54 13.88 -0.91
C ALA A 239 11.25 13.05 -0.87
N ALA A 240 10.65 12.95 0.32
CA ALA A 240 9.41 12.22 0.54
C ALA A 240 8.50 12.98 1.51
N LYS A 241 7.27 12.52 1.64
CA LYS A 241 6.30 13.01 2.62
C LYS A 241 5.70 11.83 3.37
N VAL A 242 5.37 12.07 4.64
CA VAL A 242 4.66 11.13 5.52
C VAL A 242 3.48 11.83 6.21
N PRO A 243 2.47 11.09 6.68
CA PRO A 243 1.39 11.63 7.50
C PRO A 243 1.88 12.40 8.74
N PHE A 244 1.05 13.28 9.29
CA PHE A 244 1.40 14.05 10.48
C PHE A 244 1.55 13.17 11.73
N ASP A 245 0.62 12.24 11.96
CA ASP A 245 0.58 11.33 13.11
C ASP A 245 0.94 9.90 12.68
N TYR A 246 2.06 9.78 11.96
CA TYR A 246 2.48 8.53 11.32
C TYR A 246 2.65 7.37 12.32
N ASP A 247 3.06 7.63 13.56
CA ASP A 247 3.29 6.60 14.58
C ASP A 247 1.96 6.06 15.10
N ALA A 248 0.96 6.93 15.31
CA ALA A 248 -0.39 6.49 15.64
C ALA A 248 -0.99 5.63 14.53
N ILE A 249 -0.82 6.03 13.26
CA ILE A 249 -1.26 5.26 12.09
C ILE A 249 -0.59 3.88 12.06
N LEU A 250 0.74 3.82 12.17
CA LEU A 250 1.48 2.55 12.16
C LEU A 250 1.12 1.65 13.36
N ILE A 251 0.89 2.23 14.54
CA ILE A 251 0.48 1.47 15.74
C ILE A 251 -0.94 0.91 15.58
N GLU A 252 -1.85 1.66 14.96
CA GLU A 252 -3.20 1.17 14.68
C GLU A 252 -3.17 0.01 13.68
N GLU A 253 -2.30 0.07 12.68
CA GLU A 253 -2.20 -0.91 11.60
C GLU A 253 -1.40 -2.16 11.98
N TYR A 254 -0.20 -2.00 12.54
CA TYR A 254 0.76 -3.09 12.78
C TYR A 254 1.01 -3.37 14.27
N GLY A 255 0.45 -2.56 15.17
CA GLY A 255 0.72 -2.65 16.60
C GLY A 255 2.04 -2.00 17.01
N LYS A 256 2.22 -1.83 18.32
CA LYS A 256 3.42 -1.17 18.89
C LYS A 256 4.71 -1.93 18.61
N ASP A 257 4.62 -3.26 18.58
CA ASP A 257 5.80 -4.12 18.42
C ASP A 257 6.45 -3.95 17.05
N ALA A 258 5.70 -3.55 16.01
CA ALA A 258 6.26 -3.26 14.70
C ALA A 258 7.26 -2.10 14.69
N LEU A 259 7.14 -1.18 15.66
CA LEU A 259 8.01 -0.01 15.80
C LEU A 259 9.19 -0.26 16.75
N THR A 260 9.23 -1.42 17.43
CA THR A 260 10.22 -1.68 18.49
C THR A 260 10.86 -3.06 18.45
N SER A 261 10.26 -4.05 17.81
CA SER A 261 10.83 -5.40 17.69
C SER A 261 12.06 -5.35 16.81
N THR A 262 13.20 -5.77 17.36
CA THR A 262 14.50 -5.77 16.65
C THR A 262 14.80 -7.10 15.98
N HIS A 263 13.82 -7.99 15.87
CA HIS A 263 13.92 -9.27 15.17
C HIS A 263 12.64 -9.51 14.37
N PHE A 264 12.79 -9.73 13.06
CA PHE A 264 11.67 -9.98 12.16
C PHE A 264 12.18 -10.59 10.85
N HIS A 265 11.43 -11.54 10.27
CA HIS A 265 11.74 -12.14 8.95
C HIS A 265 13.21 -12.58 8.74
N ASN A 266 13.81 -13.25 9.72
CA ASN A 266 15.23 -13.69 9.69
C ASN A 266 16.24 -12.55 9.57
N HIS A 267 15.88 -11.36 10.05
CA HIS A 267 16.75 -10.22 10.17
C HIS A 267 16.73 -9.70 11.60
N THR A 268 17.88 -9.18 12.01
CA THR A 268 18.08 -8.50 13.28
C THR A 268 18.40 -7.04 13.01
N TRP A 269 17.69 -6.14 13.69
CA TRP A 269 18.00 -4.72 13.67
C TRP A 269 19.26 -4.45 14.49
N VAL A 270 20.25 -3.81 13.88
CA VAL A 270 21.54 -3.46 14.50
C VAL A 270 21.63 -1.95 14.72
N PRO A 271 21.38 -1.45 15.95
CA PRO A 271 21.29 -0.02 16.25
C PRO A 271 22.54 0.78 15.89
N GLU A 272 23.73 0.18 15.95
CA GLU A 272 25.01 0.83 15.64
C GLU A 272 25.11 1.25 14.18
N SER A 273 24.47 0.49 13.29
CA SER A 273 24.45 0.74 11.85
C SER A 273 23.14 1.34 11.34
N GLU A 274 22.07 1.29 12.15
CA GLU A 274 20.70 1.62 11.74
C GLU A 274 20.24 0.78 10.53
N GLU A 275 20.59 -0.52 10.54
CA GLU A 275 20.26 -1.46 9.46
C GLU A 275 19.59 -2.72 9.99
N TRP A 276 18.74 -3.29 9.13
CA TRP A 276 18.27 -4.66 9.26
C TRP A 276 19.28 -5.60 8.59
N ILE A 277 19.95 -6.43 9.38
CA ILE A 277 20.99 -7.35 8.90
C ILE A 277 20.44 -8.79 8.95
N PRO A 278 20.64 -9.59 7.88
CA PRO A 278 20.30 -11.02 7.91
C PRO A 278 20.92 -11.75 9.11
N ASP A 279 20.15 -12.63 9.76
CA ASP A 279 20.57 -13.31 10.99
C ASP A 279 21.85 -14.14 10.82
N ASP A 280 22.09 -14.68 9.62
CA ASP A 280 23.30 -15.43 9.27
C ASP A 280 24.55 -14.54 9.26
N GLN A 281 24.45 -13.32 8.71
CA GLN A 281 25.55 -12.34 8.71
C GLN A 281 25.87 -11.82 10.12
N VAL A 282 24.85 -11.69 10.98
CA VAL A 282 25.06 -11.29 12.38
C VAL A 282 25.80 -12.39 13.15
N ALA A 283 25.46 -13.66 12.92
CA ALA A 283 26.12 -14.79 13.57
C ALA A 283 27.61 -14.88 13.19
N ASP A 284 27.93 -14.70 11.91
CA ASP A 284 29.31 -14.73 11.41
C ASP A 284 30.18 -13.62 12.04
N ALA A 285 29.65 -12.41 12.20
CA ALA A 285 30.37 -11.30 12.83
C ALA A 285 30.71 -11.56 14.31
N ILE A 286 29.80 -12.20 15.06
CA ILE A 286 30.00 -12.54 16.47
C ILE A 286 31.06 -13.65 16.63
N ASP A 287 31.08 -14.62 15.72
CA ASP A 287 32.05 -15.72 15.79
C ASP A 287 33.45 -15.28 15.33
N ASP A 288 33.55 -14.35 14.38
CA ASP A 288 34.82 -13.71 14.01
C ASP A 288 35.43 -12.94 15.20
N GLU A 289 34.66 -12.15 15.95
CA GLU A 289 35.17 -11.42 17.12
C GLU A 289 35.71 -12.37 18.21
N LYS A 290 35.04 -13.50 18.44
CA LYS A 290 35.50 -14.52 19.40
C LYS A 290 36.77 -15.24 18.95
N GLN A 291 37.10 -15.25 17.66
CA GLN A 291 38.31 -15.87 17.15
C GLN A 291 39.57 -15.02 17.40
N TYR A 292 39.40 -13.74 17.76
CA TYR A 292 40.50 -12.81 18.08
C TYR A 292 40.65 -12.52 19.58
N GLU A 293 39.84 -13.13 20.45
CA GLU A 293 40.00 -13.16 21.92
C GLU A 293 40.78 -14.40 22.40
#